data_AF-A0A1C1CJ21-F1
#
_entry.id   AF-A0A1C1CJ21-F1
#
_cell.length_a   1.000
_cell.length_b   1.000
_cell.length_c   1.000
_cell.angle_alpha   90.00
_cell.angle_beta   90.00
_cell.angle_gamma   90.00
#
_symmetry.space_group_name_H-M   'P 1'
#
loop_
_entity.id
_entity.type
_entity.pdbx_description
1 polymer ?
#
loop_
_entity_poly.entity_id
_entity_poly.type
_entity_poly.pdbx_seq_one_letter_code
_entity_poly.pdbx_strand_id
1 'polypeptide(L)'
;MCLSDSKRPVLQSILRLHSVVLVCFMLAFCFNVVSAESDQTILNGRDVLNFDDLETPDGFGHIAAGYHGLTFNYFYAFQPTHQDLEGIISVDDLNCAVSKPNSLYGSKIAAESPSIQAHDPSHRFTVHSLKIKPLDFPVGFVTINLRGFLPERLSSPLEWSVDFPAGFHDTLHVRLEEFSKVRWQGLARLEVEADFHFNDVEMDDWEFCIDDLEVEIE
;
A
#
# COMPACT_ATOMS: atom_id res chain seq x y z
N MET A 1 -31.42 36.53 1.13
CA MET A 1 -31.77 35.11 0.92
C MET A 1 -30.68 34.54 0.00
N CYS A 2 -29.58 34.07 0.59
CA CYS A 2 -28.41 33.58 -0.14
C CYS A 2 -28.28 32.08 0.17
N LEU A 3 -28.75 31.25 -0.75
CA LEU A 3 -28.47 29.81 -0.78
C LEU A 3 -27.01 29.66 -1.22
N SER A 4 -26.11 29.50 -0.26
CA SER A 4 -24.73 29.08 -0.52
C SER A 4 -24.70 27.57 -0.66
N ASP A 5 -24.27 27.14 -1.84
CA ASP A 5 -24.14 25.78 -2.33
C ASP A 5 -23.19 24.95 -1.43
N SER A 6 -23.72 23.97 -0.69
CA SER A 6 -22.98 23.21 0.32
C SER A 6 -22.04 22.15 -0.24
N LYS A 7 -21.98 21.96 -1.56
CA LYS A 7 -21.15 20.95 -2.22
C LYS A 7 -19.75 21.42 -2.66
N ARG A 8 -19.49 22.73 -2.68
CA ARG A 8 -18.18 23.29 -3.04
C ARG A 8 -17.02 23.05 -2.05
N PRO A 9 -17.22 22.96 -0.71
CA PRO A 9 -16.08 22.86 0.20
C PRO A 9 -15.38 21.50 0.14
N VAL A 10 -16.11 20.41 -0.12
CA VAL A 10 -15.56 19.05 -0.14
C VAL A 10 -14.63 18.85 -1.34
N LEU A 11 -15.07 19.24 -2.54
CA LEU A 11 -14.28 19.09 -3.76
C LEU A 11 -12.98 19.92 -3.72
N GLN A 12 -13.05 21.11 -3.10
CA GLN A 12 -11.87 21.96 -2.91
C GLN A 12 -10.90 21.39 -1.86
N SER A 13 -11.40 20.64 -0.88
CA SER A 13 -10.57 19.94 0.10
C SER A 13 -9.84 18.75 -0.55
N ILE A 14 -10.56 17.94 -1.35
CA ILE A 14 -9.99 16.81 -2.08
C ILE A 14 -8.89 17.27 -3.04
N LEU A 15 -9.15 18.32 -3.83
CA LEU A 15 -8.14 18.87 -4.74
C LEU A 15 -6.90 19.43 -4.00
N ARG A 16 -7.09 19.98 -2.80
CA ARG A 16 -5.96 20.44 -1.97
C ARG A 16 -5.14 19.27 -1.43
N LEU A 17 -5.78 18.19 -0.99
CA LEU A 17 -5.09 17.00 -0.49
C LEU A 17 -4.22 16.38 -1.59
N HIS A 18 -4.78 16.13 -2.77
CA HIS A 18 -4.00 15.60 -3.91
C HIS A 18 -2.85 16.53 -4.32
N SER A 19 -3.05 17.85 -4.26
CA SER A 19 -1.98 18.80 -4.58
C SER A 19 -0.83 18.75 -3.57
N VAL A 20 -1.12 18.55 -2.28
CA VAL A 20 -0.09 18.46 -1.22
C VAL A 20 0.66 17.13 -1.35
N VAL A 21 -0.04 16.02 -1.58
CA VAL A 21 0.57 14.70 -1.81
C VAL A 21 1.52 14.73 -3.02
N LEU A 22 1.10 15.34 -4.14
CA LEU A 22 1.95 15.51 -5.32
C LEU A 22 3.21 16.35 -5.05
N VAL A 23 3.10 17.40 -4.23
CA VAL A 23 4.27 18.23 -3.87
C VAL A 23 5.23 17.47 -2.95
N CYS A 24 4.72 16.70 -1.98
CA CYS A 24 5.55 15.84 -1.14
C CYS A 24 6.26 14.76 -1.97
N PHE A 25 5.57 14.18 -2.95
CA PHE A 25 6.15 13.21 -3.89
C PHE A 25 7.28 13.82 -4.71
N MET A 26 7.07 15.00 -5.29
CA MET A 26 8.12 15.70 -6.05
C MET A 26 9.35 16.01 -5.20
N LEU A 27 9.16 16.31 -3.91
CA LEU A 27 10.27 16.57 -2.99
C LEU A 27 11.02 15.29 -2.60
N ALA A 28 10.31 14.17 -2.40
CA ALA A 28 10.94 12.87 -2.12
C ALA A 28 11.84 12.40 -3.29
N PHE A 29 11.44 12.64 -4.53
CA PHE A 29 12.29 12.35 -5.71
C PHE A 29 13.56 13.22 -5.79
N CYS A 30 13.60 14.38 -5.13
CA CYS A 30 14.78 15.22 -5.08
C CYS A 30 15.85 14.71 -4.10
N PHE A 31 15.53 13.81 -3.18
CA PHE A 31 16.49 13.22 -2.24
C PHE A 31 16.93 11.83 -2.68
N ASN A 32 17.56 11.79 -3.85
CA ASN A 32 18.28 10.62 -4.32
C ASN A 32 19.62 10.48 -3.58
N VAL A 33 19.81 9.29 -2.99
CA VAL A 33 21.08 8.60 -2.67
C VAL A 33 21.82 8.99 -1.39
N VAL A 34 21.45 8.35 -0.27
CA VAL A 34 22.42 7.88 0.74
C VAL A 34 22.12 6.40 0.99
N SER A 35 22.97 5.53 0.44
CA SER A 35 22.94 4.09 0.70
C SER A 35 23.65 3.83 2.03
N ALA A 36 22.89 3.45 3.05
CA ALA A 36 23.39 2.71 4.19
C ALA A 36 23.04 1.24 3.94
N GLU A 37 24.06 0.39 3.84
CA GLU A 37 23.90 -1.06 3.76
C GLU A 37 23.44 -1.53 5.15
N SER A 38 22.13 -1.74 5.33
CA SER A 38 21.62 -2.48 6.49
C SER A 38 21.88 -3.97 6.24
N ASP A 39 22.39 -4.67 7.26
CA ASP A 39 22.69 -6.10 7.23
C ASP A 39 21.35 -6.88 7.12
N GLN A 40 20.83 -6.99 5.90
CA GLN A 40 19.53 -7.59 5.61
C GLN A 40 19.67 -9.11 5.57
N THR A 41 18.93 -9.80 6.42
CA THR A 41 18.90 -11.28 6.43
C THR A 41 17.88 -11.74 5.39
N ILE A 42 18.29 -12.57 4.43
CA ILE A 42 17.37 -13.20 3.48
C ILE A 42 16.40 -14.11 4.26
N LEU A 43 15.11 -14.09 3.87
CA LEU A 43 14.08 -14.95 4.46
C LEU A 43 14.48 -16.44 4.35
N ASN A 44 14.59 -17.11 5.49
CA ASN A 44 14.80 -18.56 5.54
C ASN A 44 13.44 -19.26 5.76
N GLY A 45 12.61 -19.26 4.72
CA GLY A 45 11.27 -19.84 4.73
C GLY A 45 10.16 -18.79 4.88
N ARG A 46 9.09 -19.17 5.58
CA ARG A 46 7.91 -18.33 5.81
C ARG A 46 8.17 -17.32 6.92
N ASP A 47 7.93 -16.04 6.67
CA ASP A 47 8.11 -14.95 7.62
C ASP A 47 6.99 -13.91 7.51
N VAL A 48 6.82 -13.08 8.54
CA VAL A 48 5.83 -12.00 8.60
C VAL A 48 6.55 -10.66 8.68
N LEU A 49 6.40 -9.85 7.63
CA LEU A 49 6.99 -8.52 7.56
C LEU A 49 6.03 -7.51 8.17
N ASN A 50 6.45 -6.85 9.26
CA ASN A 50 5.70 -5.80 9.96
C ASN A 50 6.26 -4.39 9.71
N PHE A 51 7.42 -4.26 9.03
CA PHE A 51 8.06 -2.99 8.66
C PHE A 51 8.46 -2.09 9.84
N ASP A 52 8.32 -2.56 11.09
CA ASP A 52 8.58 -1.82 12.32
C ASP A 52 10.07 -1.50 12.54
N ASP A 53 10.96 -2.19 11.81
CA ASP A 53 12.41 -1.98 11.82
C ASP A 53 12.86 -0.84 10.91
N LEU A 54 11.98 -0.31 10.06
CA LEU A 54 12.30 0.77 9.12
C LEU A 54 12.20 2.15 9.78
N GLU A 55 13.16 3.02 9.50
CA GLU A 55 13.14 4.40 10.01
C GLU A 55 12.14 5.26 9.21
N THR A 56 11.30 6.00 9.93
CA THR A 56 10.25 6.89 9.38
C THR A 56 10.34 8.31 9.97
N PRO A 57 11.45 9.04 9.75
CA PRO A 57 11.79 10.27 10.49
C PRO A 57 10.81 11.44 10.32
N ASP A 58 10.03 11.45 9.24
CA ASP A 58 8.98 12.42 8.92
C ASP A 58 7.61 11.73 8.74
N GLY A 59 7.47 10.51 9.27
CA GLY A 59 6.30 9.65 9.10
C GLY A 59 6.37 8.76 7.86
N PHE A 60 7.32 8.99 6.95
CA PHE A 60 7.60 8.12 5.81
C PHE A 60 9.06 7.64 5.83
N GLY A 61 9.29 6.48 5.23
CA GLY A 61 10.59 5.81 5.20
C GLY A 61 10.82 5.10 3.88
N HIS A 62 12.06 5.09 3.42
CA HIS A 62 12.45 4.33 2.25
C HIS A 62 12.68 2.86 2.61
N ILE A 63 12.25 1.97 1.71
CA ILE A 63 12.50 0.54 1.82
C ILE A 63 13.71 0.22 0.95
N ALA A 64 14.78 -0.28 1.55
CA ALA A 64 15.97 -0.66 0.81
C ALA A 64 15.64 -1.78 -0.20
N ALA A 65 16.28 -1.75 -1.37
CA ALA A 65 16.19 -2.86 -2.30
C ALA A 65 16.78 -4.12 -1.66
N GLY A 66 16.06 -5.24 -1.74
CA GLY A 66 16.46 -6.47 -1.08
C GLY A 66 15.99 -6.59 0.37
N TYR A 67 15.10 -5.71 0.84
CA TYR A 67 14.45 -5.84 2.15
C TYR A 67 13.82 -7.22 2.30
N HIS A 68 14.37 -8.04 3.20
CA HIS A 68 13.99 -9.45 3.37
C HIS A 68 13.99 -10.24 2.03
N GLY A 69 14.90 -9.93 1.11
CA GLY A 69 14.98 -10.57 -0.21
C GLY A 69 13.92 -10.12 -1.23
N LEU A 70 13.10 -9.12 -0.89
CA LEU A 70 12.07 -8.54 -1.77
C LEU A 70 12.44 -7.12 -2.22
N THR A 71 11.81 -6.67 -3.29
CA THR A 71 11.82 -5.28 -3.76
C THR A 71 10.39 -4.77 -3.77
N PHE A 72 10.19 -3.62 -3.12
CA PHE A 72 8.92 -2.96 -2.98
C PHE A 72 8.92 -1.70 -3.85
N ASN A 73 8.29 -1.76 -5.02
CA ASN A 73 8.19 -0.64 -5.95
C ASN A 73 6.95 0.20 -5.60
N TYR A 74 7.13 1.52 -5.54
CA TYR A 74 6.05 2.49 -5.24
C TYR A 74 5.36 2.25 -3.90
N PHE A 75 6.15 1.75 -2.94
CA PHE A 75 5.77 1.59 -1.56
C PHE A 75 6.73 2.35 -0.66
N TYR A 76 6.22 2.79 0.48
CA TYR A 76 6.98 3.48 1.52
C TYR A 76 6.66 2.87 2.87
N ALA A 77 7.66 2.77 3.75
CA ALA A 77 7.36 2.57 5.16
C ALA A 77 6.64 3.83 5.67
N PHE A 78 5.64 3.64 6.50
CA PHE A 78 4.75 4.70 6.92
C PHE A 78 4.34 4.50 8.37
N GLN A 79 4.53 5.53 9.19
CA GLN A 79 4.09 5.57 10.58
C GLN A 79 2.85 6.48 10.68
N PRO A 80 1.61 5.95 10.65
CA PRO A 80 0.40 6.77 10.62
C PRO A 80 0.31 7.75 11.80
N THR A 81 0.91 7.39 12.92
CA THR A 81 0.89 8.15 14.18
C THR A 81 1.98 9.23 14.27
N HIS A 82 2.81 9.41 13.24
CA HIS A 82 3.86 10.42 13.26
C HIS A 82 3.28 11.83 13.32
N GLN A 83 3.89 12.71 14.10
CA GLN A 83 3.38 14.07 14.34
C GLN A 83 3.25 14.91 13.05
N ASP A 84 4.13 14.68 12.08
CA ASP A 84 4.12 15.42 10.80
C ASP A 84 2.94 15.01 9.89
N LEU A 85 2.25 13.92 10.23
CA LEU A 85 1.05 13.44 9.54
C LEU A 85 -0.25 13.82 10.25
N GLU A 86 -0.17 14.57 11.34
CA GLU A 86 -1.34 15.04 12.09
C GLU A 86 -2.26 15.86 11.16
N GLY A 87 -3.49 15.38 10.97
CA GLY A 87 -4.50 16.02 10.13
C GLY A 87 -4.34 15.77 8.63
N ILE A 88 -3.28 15.08 8.20
CA ILE A 88 -3.19 14.47 6.87
C ILE A 88 -3.98 13.17 6.89
N ILE A 89 -3.67 12.31 7.87
CA ILE A 89 -4.41 11.08 8.13
C ILE A 89 -5.46 11.34 9.19
N SER A 90 -6.66 10.84 8.94
CA SER A 90 -7.76 10.90 9.90
C SER A 90 -7.35 10.23 11.20
N VAL A 91 -7.69 10.87 12.32
CA VAL A 91 -7.48 10.32 13.67
C VAL A 91 -8.17 8.97 13.86
N ASP A 92 -9.23 8.71 13.09
CA ASP A 92 -9.97 7.45 13.11
C ASP A 92 -9.27 6.34 12.27
N ASP A 93 -8.23 6.68 11.50
CA ASP A 93 -7.62 5.79 10.51
C ASP A 93 -6.16 5.40 10.83
N LEU A 94 -5.68 5.77 12.02
CA LEU A 94 -4.30 5.55 12.48
C LEU A 94 -3.94 4.07 12.79
N ASN A 95 -4.88 3.15 12.62
CA ASN A 95 -4.76 1.71 12.93
C ASN A 95 -4.32 0.85 11.72
N CYS A 96 -3.70 1.45 10.70
CA CYS A 96 -3.16 0.72 9.54
C CYS A 96 -2.25 -0.45 9.92
N ALA A 97 -1.41 -0.23 10.92
CA ALA A 97 -0.54 -1.24 11.46
C ALA A 97 -1.22 -1.85 12.70
N VAL A 98 -1.48 -3.16 12.65
CA VAL A 98 -1.76 -3.91 13.88
C VAL A 98 -0.44 -4.09 14.64
N SER A 99 0.66 -4.21 13.90
CA SER A 99 2.01 -3.95 14.38
C SER A 99 2.20 -2.44 14.62
N LYS A 100 3.22 -2.01 15.35
CA LYS A 100 3.50 -0.59 15.59
C LYS A 100 5.01 -0.45 15.80
N PRO A 101 5.64 0.55 15.15
CA PRO A 101 5.01 1.77 14.65
C PRO A 101 4.56 1.83 13.18
N ASN A 102 5.01 0.93 12.31
CA ASN A 102 4.98 1.16 10.86
C ASN A 102 4.03 0.23 10.11
N SER A 103 3.67 0.64 8.89
CA SER A 103 3.01 -0.16 7.88
C SER A 103 3.60 0.20 6.51
N LEU A 104 3.20 -0.53 5.48
CA LEU A 104 3.54 -0.28 4.09
C LEU A 104 2.46 0.61 3.46
N TYR A 105 2.81 1.82 3.07
CA TYR A 105 1.93 2.74 2.34
C TYR A 105 2.08 2.54 0.83
N GLY A 106 0.95 2.48 0.12
CA GLY A 106 0.90 2.39 -1.34
C GLY A 106 -0.17 3.32 -1.94
N SER A 107 0.13 3.83 -3.12
CA SER A 107 -0.79 4.55 -4.01
C SER A 107 -0.23 4.46 -5.42
N LYS A 108 -1.11 4.41 -6.43
CA LYS A 108 -0.70 4.38 -7.83
C LYS A 108 -0.06 5.71 -8.20
N ILE A 109 1.18 5.67 -8.70
CA ILE A 109 1.88 6.88 -9.14
C ILE A 109 2.05 6.76 -10.64
N ALA A 110 1.47 7.71 -11.38
CA ALA A 110 1.37 7.64 -12.82
C ALA A 110 0.70 6.32 -13.28
N ALA A 111 1.12 5.75 -14.41
CA ALA A 111 0.55 4.51 -14.93
C ALA A 111 1.11 3.25 -14.26
N GLU A 112 1.80 3.37 -13.12
CA GLU A 112 2.53 2.28 -12.48
C GLU A 112 1.91 1.94 -11.11
N SER A 113 1.57 0.67 -10.94
CA SER A 113 0.92 0.15 -9.75
C SER A 113 1.97 -0.29 -8.72
N PRO A 114 1.74 -0.05 -7.42
CA PRO A 114 2.58 -0.57 -6.35
C PRO A 114 2.78 -2.08 -6.50
N SER A 115 4.04 -2.51 -6.41
CA SER A 115 4.36 -3.91 -6.65
C SER A 115 5.45 -4.47 -5.75
N ILE A 116 5.35 -5.76 -5.45
CA ILE A 116 6.29 -6.54 -4.68
C ILE A 116 6.85 -7.62 -5.59
N GLN A 117 8.16 -7.80 -5.59
CA GLN A 117 8.84 -8.85 -6.36
C GLN A 117 10.04 -9.39 -5.60
N ALA A 118 10.52 -10.58 -5.95
CA ALA A 118 11.81 -11.07 -5.46
C ALA A 118 12.92 -10.11 -5.92
N HIS A 119 13.85 -9.79 -5.02
CA HIS A 119 14.97 -8.92 -5.34
C HIS A 119 15.92 -9.58 -6.34
N ASP A 120 16.16 -10.88 -6.16
CA ASP A 120 16.84 -11.72 -7.16
C ASP A 120 15.79 -12.24 -8.16
N PRO A 121 15.87 -11.87 -9.46
CA PRO A 121 14.92 -12.32 -10.48
C PRO A 121 14.91 -13.83 -10.73
N SER A 122 15.87 -14.59 -10.20
CA SER A 122 15.89 -16.05 -10.25
C SER A 122 15.00 -16.71 -9.19
N HIS A 123 14.74 -16.03 -8.07
CA HIS A 123 13.86 -16.49 -7.01
C HIS A 123 12.39 -16.19 -7.30
N ARG A 124 11.52 -16.93 -6.64
CA ARG A 124 10.07 -16.67 -6.61
C ARG A 124 9.61 -16.50 -5.18
N PHE A 125 8.37 -16.09 -5.01
CA PHE A 125 7.80 -15.98 -3.69
C PHE A 125 6.35 -16.44 -3.66
N THR A 126 5.93 -16.84 -2.47
CA THR A 126 4.55 -17.16 -2.13
C THR A 126 4.03 -16.08 -1.19
N VAL A 127 2.81 -15.60 -1.44
CA VAL A 127 2.11 -14.70 -0.51
C VAL A 127 1.01 -15.51 0.17
N HIS A 128 1.05 -15.55 1.49
CA HIS A 128 0.11 -16.33 2.28
C HIS A 128 -1.01 -15.47 2.84
N SER A 129 -0.64 -14.38 3.49
CA SER A 129 -1.57 -13.44 4.09
C SER A 129 -1.03 -12.03 4.14
N LEU A 130 -1.93 -11.07 4.24
CA LEU A 130 -1.62 -9.67 4.52
C LEU A 130 -2.80 -9.02 5.24
N LYS A 131 -2.54 -7.97 5.99
CA LYS A 131 -3.55 -7.02 6.45
C LYS A 131 -3.58 -5.84 5.49
N ILE A 132 -4.76 -5.41 5.08
CA ILE A 132 -4.92 -4.33 4.11
C ILE A 132 -6.18 -3.52 4.38
N LYS A 133 -6.12 -2.22 4.10
CA LYS A 133 -7.29 -1.34 4.00
C LYS A 133 -6.98 -0.08 3.17
N PRO A 134 -7.98 0.58 2.60
CA PRO A 134 -7.82 1.92 2.05
C PRO A 134 -7.59 2.93 3.19
N LEU A 135 -6.93 4.03 2.86
CA LEU A 135 -6.71 5.17 3.75
C LEU A 135 -7.78 6.25 3.56
N ASP A 136 -8.11 6.97 4.63
CA ASP A 136 -8.83 8.25 4.64
C ASP A 136 -10.10 8.33 3.78
N PHE A 137 -10.90 7.28 3.79
CA PHE A 137 -12.03 7.15 2.89
C PHE A 137 -13.37 7.65 3.48
N PRO A 138 -13.96 8.76 2.99
CA PRO A 138 -15.13 9.36 3.62
C PRO A 138 -16.47 8.93 3.02
N VAL A 139 -16.54 8.64 1.70
CA VAL A 139 -17.81 8.43 0.97
C VAL A 139 -17.62 7.52 -0.24
N GLY A 140 -18.63 6.68 -0.53
CA GLY A 140 -18.62 5.74 -1.67
C GLY A 140 -18.19 4.33 -1.27
N PHE A 141 -17.39 3.68 -2.12
CA PHE A 141 -16.53 2.56 -1.73
C PHE A 141 -15.13 2.65 -2.39
N VAL A 142 -14.16 1.90 -1.87
CA VAL A 142 -12.87 1.63 -2.52
C VAL A 142 -12.77 0.15 -2.83
N THR A 143 -12.44 -0.21 -4.06
CA THR A 143 -12.11 -1.57 -4.45
C THR A 143 -10.61 -1.75 -4.39
N ILE A 144 -10.14 -2.65 -3.53
CA ILE A 144 -8.73 -3.06 -3.53
C ILE A 144 -8.58 -4.27 -4.45
N ASN A 145 -7.64 -4.21 -5.38
CA ASN A 145 -7.31 -5.27 -6.31
C ASN A 145 -5.89 -5.79 -6.05
N LEU A 146 -5.75 -7.11 -5.96
CA LEU A 146 -4.47 -7.81 -5.92
C LEU A 146 -4.29 -8.60 -7.21
N ARG A 147 -3.11 -8.51 -7.81
CA ARG A 147 -2.76 -9.24 -9.04
C ARG A 147 -1.41 -9.95 -8.90
N GLY A 148 -1.43 -11.29 -8.91
CA GLY A 148 -0.26 -12.14 -8.78
C GLY A 148 0.20 -12.68 -10.14
N PHE A 149 1.40 -12.31 -10.56
CA PHE A 149 1.95 -12.69 -11.87
C PHE A 149 2.87 -13.89 -11.73
N LEU A 150 2.55 -14.97 -12.45
CA LEU A 150 3.41 -16.14 -12.60
C LEU A 150 4.31 -15.97 -13.83
N PRO A 151 5.59 -16.41 -13.81
CA PRO A 151 6.49 -16.30 -14.96
C PRO A 151 5.94 -16.89 -16.27
N GLU A 152 5.21 -18.00 -16.17
CA GLU A 152 4.63 -18.71 -17.32
C GLU A 152 3.32 -18.09 -17.83
N ARG A 153 2.70 -17.17 -17.06
CA ARG A 153 1.34 -16.66 -17.29
C ARG A 153 1.23 -15.16 -17.02
N LEU A 154 2.17 -14.38 -17.54
CA LEU A 154 2.17 -12.92 -17.35
C LEU A 154 0.90 -12.24 -17.90
N SER A 155 0.24 -12.82 -18.91
CA SER A 155 -0.99 -12.28 -19.50
C SER A 155 -2.28 -12.67 -18.75
N SER A 156 -2.19 -13.52 -17.73
CA SER A 156 -3.33 -14.04 -16.99
C SER A 156 -2.96 -14.17 -15.50
N PRO A 157 -2.82 -13.02 -14.80
CA PRO A 157 -2.49 -13.01 -13.38
C PRO A 157 -3.55 -13.71 -12.55
N LEU A 158 -3.16 -14.17 -11.36
CA LEU A 158 -4.08 -14.48 -10.28
C LEU A 158 -4.70 -13.17 -9.81
N GLU A 159 -6.01 -13.11 -9.64
CA GLU A 159 -6.71 -11.88 -9.27
C GLU A 159 -7.60 -12.12 -8.05
N TRP A 160 -7.59 -11.15 -7.14
CA TRP A 160 -8.52 -11.09 -6.02
C TRP A 160 -8.86 -9.62 -5.74
N SER A 161 -10.12 -9.34 -5.44
CA SER A 161 -10.55 -8.00 -5.09
C SER A 161 -11.59 -8.00 -3.97
N VAL A 162 -11.71 -6.85 -3.30
CA VAL A 162 -12.68 -6.62 -2.23
C VAL A 162 -13.11 -5.15 -2.21
N ASP A 163 -14.38 -4.92 -1.93
CA ASP A 163 -14.92 -3.58 -1.75
C ASP A 163 -14.94 -3.20 -0.26
N PHE A 164 -14.37 -2.04 0.04
CA PHE A 164 -14.44 -1.40 1.34
C PHE A 164 -15.50 -0.29 1.30
N PRO A 165 -16.60 -0.41 2.08
CA PRO A 165 -17.64 0.61 2.10
C PRO A 165 -17.20 1.84 2.91
N ALA A 166 -17.86 2.97 2.67
CA ALA A 166 -17.62 4.20 3.43
C ALA A 166 -17.78 3.99 4.95
N GLY A 167 -16.83 4.54 5.71
CA GLY A 167 -16.79 4.44 7.17
C GLY A 167 -16.22 3.12 7.71
N PHE A 168 -15.68 2.24 6.86
CA PHE A 168 -14.92 1.09 7.31
C PHE A 168 -13.46 1.48 7.58
N HIS A 169 -13.02 1.38 8.83
CA HIS A 169 -11.68 1.83 9.26
C HIS A 169 -10.79 0.69 9.80
N ASP A 170 -11.31 -0.54 9.86
CA ASP A 170 -10.55 -1.69 10.34
C ASP A 170 -9.68 -2.28 9.22
N THR A 171 -8.57 -2.92 9.58
CA THR A 171 -7.76 -3.69 8.63
C THR A 171 -8.45 -5.02 8.30
N LEU A 172 -8.52 -5.37 7.02
CA LEU A 172 -8.95 -6.71 6.60
C LEU A 172 -7.76 -7.66 6.58
N HIS A 173 -7.81 -8.73 7.38
CA HIS A 173 -6.82 -9.80 7.31
C HIS A 173 -7.18 -10.78 6.18
N VAL A 174 -6.46 -10.68 5.07
CA VAL A 174 -6.64 -11.48 3.87
C VAL A 174 -5.73 -12.69 3.94
N ARG A 175 -6.30 -13.89 4.16
CA ARG A 175 -5.61 -15.17 3.96
C ARG A 175 -5.81 -15.60 2.50
N LEU A 176 -4.87 -15.28 1.62
CA LEU A 176 -5.08 -15.32 0.16
C LEU A 176 -5.58 -16.66 -0.36
N GLU A 177 -5.04 -17.78 0.13
CA GLU A 177 -5.51 -19.11 -0.28
C GLU A 177 -6.97 -19.36 0.10
N GLU A 178 -7.39 -18.90 1.28
CA GLU A 178 -8.77 -19.06 1.72
C GLU A 178 -9.74 -18.17 0.96
N PHE A 179 -9.34 -16.93 0.64
CA PHE A 179 -10.19 -15.97 -0.06
C PHE A 179 -10.24 -16.23 -1.57
N SER A 180 -9.10 -16.50 -2.20
CA SER A 180 -9.01 -16.76 -3.66
C SER A 180 -9.23 -18.22 -4.06
N LYS A 181 -9.24 -19.16 -3.09
CA LYS A 181 -9.31 -20.62 -3.31
C LYS A 181 -8.13 -21.22 -4.08
N VAL A 182 -7.06 -20.45 -4.26
CA VAL A 182 -5.85 -20.84 -4.98
C VAL A 182 -4.65 -20.43 -4.13
N ARG A 183 -3.60 -21.24 -4.09
CA ARG A 183 -2.34 -20.84 -3.47
C ARG A 183 -1.57 -19.89 -4.39
N TRP A 184 -1.21 -18.71 -3.89
CA TRP A 184 -0.46 -17.69 -4.63
C TRP A 184 1.05 -17.97 -4.53
N GLN A 185 1.48 -19.09 -5.11
CA GLN A 185 2.84 -19.62 -5.06
C GLN A 185 3.60 -19.41 -6.36
N GLY A 186 4.91 -19.19 -6.27
CA GLY A 186 5.78 -19.08 -7.45
C GLY A 186 5.63 -17.75 -8.19
N LEU A 187 5.20 -16.70 -7.48
CA LEU A 187 4.99 -15.37 -8.06
C LEU A 187 6.32 -14.76 -8.51
N ALA A 188 6.31 -14.14 -9.69
CA ALA A 188 7.33 -13.21 -10.13
C ALA A 188 7.07 -11.80 -9.56
N ARG A 189 5.79 -11.43 -9.42
CA ARG A 189 5.36 -10.10 -8.98
C ARG A 189 3.96 -10.14 -8.39
N LEU A 190 3.72 -9.33 -7.37
CA LEU A 190 2.41 -8.99 -6.84
C LEU A 190 2.17 -7.50 -7.11
N GLU A 191 1.05 -7.14 -7.73
CA GLU A 191 0.59 -5.74 -7.84
C GLU A 191 -0.60 -5.51 -6.92
N VAL A 192 -0.70 -4.29 -6.39
CA VAL A 192 -1.82 -3.83 -5.56
C VAL A 192 -2.33 -2.51 -6.09
N GLU A 193 -3.63 -2.40 -6.27
CA GLU A 193 -4.33 -1.20 -6.73
C GLU A 193 -5.52 -0.91 -5.81
N ALA A 194 -5.89 0.35 -5.68
CA ALA A 194 -7.06 0.78 -4.92
C ALA A 194 -7.85 1.80 -5.73
N ASP A 195 -9.05 1.40 -6.14
CA ASP A 195 -9.94 2.18 -6.99
C ASP A 195 -11.06 2.80 -6.16
N PHE A 196 -11.08 4.12 -6.07
CA PHE A 196 -12.14 4.89 -5.41
C PHE A 196 -13.34 5.04 -6.35
N HIS A 197 -14.55 4.80 -5.81
CA HIS A 197 -15.79 4.97 -6.54
C HIS A 197 -16.83 5.77 -5.74
N PHE A 198 -17.29 6.89 -6.31
CA PHE A 198 -18.40 7.67 -5.75
C PHE A 198 -19.22 8.39 -6.83
N ASN A 199 -20.45 7.91 -7.07
CA ASN A 199 -21.31 8.35 -8.17
C ASN A 199 -20.60 8.20 -9.52
N ASP A 200 -20.40 9.30 -10.27
CA ASP A 200 -19.69 9.32 -11.55
C ASP A 200 -18.18 9.65 -11.40
N VAL A 201 -17.65 9.60 -10.17
CA VAL A 201 -16.23 9.83 -9.87
C VAL A 201 -15.56 8.48 -9.63
N GLU A 202 -14.54 8.20 -10.44
CA GLU A 202 -13.62 7.07 -10.29
C GLU A 202 -12.19 7.60 -10.22
N MET A 203 -11.39 7.07 -9.29
CA MET A 203 -9.96 7.38 -9.17
C MET A 203 -9.21 6.08 -8.92
N ASP A 204 -8.18 5.79 -9.71
CA ASP A 204 -7.41 4.54 -9.68
C ASP A 204 -6.11 4.65 -8.85
N ASP A 205 -5.94 5.77 -8.15
CA ASP A 205 -4.76 6.13 -7.36
C ASP A 205 -5.04 6.26 -5.87
N TRP A 206 -6.12 5.64 -5.38
CA TRP A 206 -6.47 5.75 -3.97
C TRP A 206 -5.37 5.17 -3.08
N GLU A 207 -5.21 5.79 -1.92
CA GLU A 207 -4.16 5.45 -0.96
C GLU A 207 -4.59 4.26 -0.11
N PHE A 208 -3.66 3.37 0.22
CA PHE A 208 -3.92 2.19 1.04
C PHE A 208 -2.70 1.84 1.89
N CYS A 209 -2.92 0.99 2.90
CA CYS A 209 -1.86 0.47 3.73
C CYS A 209 -1.90 -1.06 3.81
N ILE A 210 -0.71 -1.66 3.88
CA ILE A 210 -0.48 -3.10 4.08
C ILE A 210 0.35 -3.29 5.34
N ASP A 211 0.02 -4.29 6.14
CA ASP A 211 0.80 -4.70 7.31
C ASP A 211 0.76 -6.23 7.47
N ASP A 212 1.62 -6.78 8.33
CA ASP A 212 1.74 -8.21 8.61
C ASP A 212 1.77 -9.06 7.33
N LEU A 213 2.64 -8.70 6.38
CA LEU A 213 2.78 -9.39 5.10
C LEU A 213 3.50 -10.73 5.31
N GLU A 214 2.74 -11.83 5.25
CA GLU A 214 3.26 -13.18 5.41
C GLU A 214 3.69 -13.76 4.05
N VAL A 215 4.99 -13.96 3.89
CA VAL A 215 5.62 -14.35 2.62
C VAL A 215 6.65 -15.46 2.82
N GLU A 216 6.92 -16.21 1.75
CA GLU A 216 7.95 -17.26 1.67
C GLU A 216 8.71 -17.07 0.35
N ILE A 217 10.06 -17.02 0.40
CA ILE A 217 10.91 -16.92 -0.80
C ILE A 217 11.45 -18.31 -1.16
N GLU A 218 11.43 -18.65 -2.45
CA GLU A 218 11.86 -19.92 -3.06
C GLU A 218 13.01 -19.72 -4.06
#